data_AF-A0A2T9WL72-F1
#
_entry.id   AF-A0A2T9WL72-F1
#
_cell.length_a   1.000
_cell.length_b   1.000
_cell.length_c   1.000
_cell.angle_alpha   90.00
_cell.angle_beta   90.00
_cell.angle_gamma   90.00
#
_symmetry.space_group_name_H-M   'P 1'
#
loop_
_entity.id
_entity.type
_entity.pdbx_description
1 polymer ?
#
loop_
_entity_poly.entity_id
_entity_poly.type
_entity_poly.pdbx_seq_one_letter_code
_entity_poly.pdbx_strand_id
1 'polypeptide(L)'
;MVKKAQEKANISKIKKAHTLIDLICLEFDDLSLSCKRYIDARLHIEENKVIMCYTGWDGSPYNFGCTHDGYEPLFYFEDPFSFIKRVESSILSAFSMLRFGKLLESYRLEYRVIHIKTDAFTNPDHPTKANPEMKIGKNSINFYNGRSYIQITFYFDVFKPSYLEYF
;
A
#
# COMPACT_ATOMS: atom_id res chain seq x y z
N MET A 1 11.72 -8.65 -8.77
CA MET A 1 10.83 -9.08 -7.69
C MET A 1 9.87 -10.17 -8.15
N VAL A 2 9.12 -9.95 -9.25
CA VAL A 2 8.13 -10.90 -9.79
C VAL A 2 8.74 -12.28 -10.12
N LYS A 3 9.83 -12.37 -10.90
CA LYS A 3 10.47 -13.67 -11.23
C LYS A 3 10.91 -14.49 -10.00
N LYS A 4 11.60 -13.87 -9.05
CA LYS A 4 12.03 -14.54 -7.81
C LYS A 4 10.83 -15.04 -6.97
N ALA A 5 9.76 -14.25 -6.88
CA ALA A 5 8.54 -14.67 -6.20
C ALA A 5 7.86 -15.82 -6.95
N GLN A 6 7.90 -15.80 -8.29
CA GLN A 6 7.38 -16.87 -9.12
C GLN A 6 8.14 -18.18 -8.95
N GLU A 7 9.48 -18.12 -8.93
CA GLU A 7 10.36 -19.26 -8.69
C GLU A 7 10.17 -19.84 -7.28
N LYS A 8 10.17 -19.00 -6.23
CA LYS A 8 9.98 -19.46 -4.85
C LYS A 8 8.60 -20.05 -4.59
N ALA A 9 7.56 -19.54 -5.28
CA ALA A 9 6.21 -20.07 -5.18
C ALA A 9 5.89 -21.19 -6.18
N ASN A 10 6.85 -21.59 -7.02
CA ASN A 10 6.66 -22.55 -8.11
C ASN A 10 5.43 -22.23 -8.99
N ILE A 11 5.32 -20.97 -9.43
CA ILE A 11 4.24 -20.47 -10.29
C ILE A 11 4.80 -19.97 -11.62
N SER A 12 4.12 -20.30 -12.72
CA SER A 12 4.56 -19.92 -14.07
C SER A 12 4.17 -18.48 -14.44
N LYS A 13 3.01 -17.99 -13.94
CA LYS A 13 2.47 -16.66 -14.27
C LYS A 13 1.61 -16.10 -13.13
N ILE A 14 1.67 -14.79 -12.92
CA ILE A 14 0.68 -14.04 -12.13
C ILE A 14 -0.31 -13.41 -13.11
N LYS A 15 -1.59 -13.76 -13.02
CA LYS A 15 -2.66 -13.23 -13.89
C LYS A 15 -3.15 -11.85 -13.47
N LYS A 16 -3.24 -11.61 -12.17
CA LYS A 16 -3.61 -10.30 -11.62
C LYS A 16 -3.03 -10.16 -10.22
N ALA A 17 -2.75 -8.92 -9.83
CA ALA A 17 -2.28 -8.59 -8.50
C ALA A 17 -3.16 -7.49 -7.93
N HIS A 18 -3.49 -7.60 -6.64
CA HIS A 18 -4.16 -6.58 -5.87
C HIS A 18 -3.36 -6.35 -4.60
N THR A 19 -2.97 -5.10 -4.34
CA THR A 19 -2.14 -4.72 -3.22
C THR A 19 -2.85 -3.62 -2.43
N LEU A 20 -3.01 -3.84 -1.13
CA LEU A 20 -3.48 -2.87 -0.17
C LEU A 20 -2.30 -2.44 0.71
N ILE A 21 -2.04 -1.14 0.76
CA ILE A 21 -1.07 -0.55 1.69
C ILE A 21 -1.84 0.42 2.57
N ASP A 22 -1.76 0.20 3.86
CA ASP A 22 -2.39 1.00 4.88
C ASP A 22 -1.29 1.65 5.72
N LEU A 23 -1.24 2.99 5.73
CA LEU A 23 -0.36 3.77 6.58
C LEU A 23 -1.20 4.53 7.60
N ILE A 24 -0.92 4.31 8.88
CA ILE A 24 -1.48 5.11 9.98
C ILE A 24 -0.33 5.95 10.51
N CYS A 25 -0.42 7.27 10.36
CA CYS A 25 0.63 8.20 10.69
C CYS A 25 0.21 9.14 11.82
N LEU A 26 1.10 9.31 12.80
CA LEU A 26 1.05 10.41 13.74
C LEU A 26 1.88 11.58 13.22
N GLU A 27 1.29 12.76 13.25
CA GLU A 27 1.95 14.02 12.91
C GLU A 27 2.33 14.81 14.15
N PHE A 28 3.57 15.27 14.19
CA PHE A 28 4.11 16.10 15.28
C PHE A 28 4.08 17.60 14.92
N ASP A 29 4.38 18.45 15.89
CA ASP A 29 4.36 19.91 15.73
C ASP A 29 5.34 20.43 14.68
N ASP A 30 6.44 19.72 14.45
CA ASP A 30 7.41 20.01 13.39
C ASP A 30 6.98 19.46 12.00
N LEU A 31 5.75 18.96 11.89
CA LEU A 31 5.17 18.31 10.71
C LEU A 31 5.87 17.01 10.29
N SER A 32 6.72 16.45 11.14
CA SER A 32 7.26 15.11 10.93
C SER A 32 6.15 14.06 11.12
N LEU A 33 6.27 12.96 10.37
CA LEU A 33 5.32 11.85 10.40
C LEU A 33 6.02 10.60 10.93
N SER A 34 5.41 9.96 11.93
CA SER A 34 5.73 8.60 12.32
C SER A 34 4.61 7.69 11.89
N CYS A 35 4.90 6.73 11.00
CA CYS A 35 3.88 5.88 10.39
C CYS A 35 4.05 4.41 10.77
N LYS A 36 2.95 3.78 11.16
CA LYS A 36 2.83 2.32 11.10
C LYS A 36 2.26 1.92 9.75
N ARG A 37 2.65 0.74 9.29
CA ARG A 37 2.29 0.23 7.98
C ARG A 37 1.82 -1.21 8.02
N TYR A 38 0.81 -1.47 7.19
CA TYR A 38 0.31 -2.80 6.89
C TYR A 38 0.24 -2.93 5.38
N ILE A 39 0.87 -3.98 4.84
CA ILE A 39 0.85 -4.26 3.40
C ILE A 39 0.28 -5.65 3.23
N ASP A 40 -0.75 -5.78 2.40
CA ASP A 40 -1.34 -7.03 1.93
C ASP A 40 -1.27 -7.01 0.39
N ALA A 41 -0.82 -8.10 -0.22
CA ALA A 41 -0.85 -8.32 -1.64
C ALA A 41 -1.44 -9.69 -1.95
N ARG A 42 -2.48 -9.71 -2.79
CA ARG A 42 -3.11 -10.90 -3.34
C ARG A 42 -2.64 -11.09 -4.77
N LEU A 43 -1.88 -12.16 -4.99
CA LEU A 43 -1.38 -12.57 -6.30
C LEU A 43 -2.25 -13.69 -6.82
N HIS A 44 -3.06 -13.42 -7.83
CA HIS A 44 -3.89 -14.44 -8.46
C HIS A 44 -3.09 -15.12 -9.56
N ILE A 45 -2.91 -16.42 -9.40
CA ILE A 45 -2.19 -17.29 -10.32
C ILE A 45 -3.18 -17.85 -11.34
N GLU A 46 -4.33 -18.31 -10.83
CA GLU A 46 -5.48 -18.83 -11.57
C GLU A 46 -6.78 -18.34 -10.92
N GLU A 47 -7.92 -18.67 -11.51
CA GLU A 47 -9.23 -18.18 -11.03
C GLU A 47 -9.49 -18.55 -9.56
N ASN A 48 -9.04 -19.74 -9.15
CA ASN A 48 -9.20 -20.28 -7.79
C ASN A 48 -7.88 -20.41 -7.02
N LYS A 49 -6.76 -19.89 -7.54
CA LYS A 49 -5.44 -20.01 -6.91
C LYS A 49 -4.86 -18.64 -6.61
N VAL A 50 -4.78 -18.31 -5.32
CA VAL A 50 -4.26 -17.04 -4.81
C VAL A 50 -3.05 -17.31 -3.92
N ILE A 51 -2.08 -16.43 -3.99
CA ILE A 51 -1.02 -16.31 -2.99
C ILE A 51 -1.27 -15.00 -2.27
N MET A 52 -1.42 -15.06 -0.95
CA MET A 52 -1.51 -13.88 -0.11
C MET A 52 -0.13 -13.55 0.42
N CYS A 53 0.27 -12.30 0.36
CA CYS A 53 1.55 -11.84 0.89
C CYS A 53 1.29 -10.65 1.80
N TYR A 54 1.81 -10.67 3.03
CA TYR A 54 1.61 -9.56 3.93
C TYR A 54 2.75 -9.33 4.90
N THR A 55 2.82 -8.10 5.42
CA THR A 55 3.77 -7.72 6.46
C THR A 55 3.30 -8.18 7.84
N GLY A 56 4.22 -8.46 8.76
CA GLY A 56 3.86 -8.76 10.16
C GLY A 56 3.59 -10.23 10.45
N TRP A 57 4.00 -11.14 9.54
CA TRP A 57 3.72 -12.58 9.62
C TRP A 57 4.15 -13.24 10.94
N ASP A 58 5.29 -12.82 11.50
CA ASP A 58 5.88 -13.36 12.73
C ASP A 58 5.97 -12.30 13.84
N GLY A 59 5.07 -11.32 13.80
CA GLY A 59 5.10 -10.17 14.70
C GLY A 59 6.14 -9.11 14.33
N SER A 60 7.03 -9.38 13.36
CA SER A 60 7.96 -8.37 12.84
C SER A 60 7.28 -7.52 11.75
N PRO A 61 7.13 -6.20 11.93
CA PRO A 61 6.56 -5.31 10.90
C PRO A 61 7.46 -5.15 9.66
N TYR A 62 8.66 -5.72 9.70
CA TYR A 62 9.63 -5.69 8.62
C TYR A 62 9.63 -6.96 7.78
N ASN A 63 9.05 -8.05 8.28
CA ASN A 63 8.97 -9.29 7.54
C ASN A 63 7.79 -9.23 6.58
N PHE A 64 8.04 -9.65 5.34
CA PHE A 64 7.04 -9.77 4.29
C PHE A 64 7.07 -11.20 3.79
N GLY A 65 6.03 -11.95 4.16
CA GLY A 65 5.88 -13.37 3.85
C GLY A 65 4.72 -13.59 2.88
N CYS A 66 4.73 -14.73 2.19
CA CYS A 66 3.65 -15.16 1.30
C CYS A 66 3.14 -16.55 1.67
N THR A 67 1.86 -16.82 1.44
CA THR A 67 1.14 -18.05 1.80
C THR A 67 0.08 -18.40 0.75
N HIS A 68 -0.40 -19.65 0.74
CA HIS A 68 -1.58 -20.04 -0.03
C HIS A 68 -2.88 -19.88 0.75
N ASP A 69 -2.85 -20.03 2.07
CA ASP A 69 -4.04 -20.23 2.90
C ASP A 69 -4.17 -19.26 4.09
N GLY A 70 -3.16 -18.42 4.33
CA GLY A 70 -3.19 -17.47 5.44
C GLY A 70 -2.53 -17.96 6.72
N TYR A 71 -2.06 -19.22 6.76
CA TYR A 71 -1.64 -19.85 8.02
C TYR A 71 -0.14 -20.11 8.10
N GLU A 72 0.47 -20.64 7.03
CA GLU A 72 1.93 -20.87 6.99
C GLU A 72 2.62 -20.12 5.84
N PRO A 73 3.81 -19.53 6.09
CA PRO A 73 4.54 -18.79 5.07
C PRO A 73 5.27 -19.77 4.16
N LEU A 74 4.96 -19.75 2.87
CA LEU A 74 5.67 -20.44 1.80
C LEU A 74 7.11 -19.94 1.67
N PHE A 75 7.29 -18.62 1.76
CA PHE A 75 8.61 -17.98 1.72
C PHE A 75 8.54 -16.54 2.25
N TYR A 76 9.72 -16.03 2.61
CA TYR A 76 9.96 -14.63 2.93
C TYR A 76 10.80 -13.96 1.83
N PHE A 77 10.62 -12.65 1.67
CA PHE A 77 11.50 -11.84 0.84
C PHE A 77 12.84 -11.58 1.55
N GLU A 78 13.94 -11.55 0.79
CA GLU A 78 15.31 -11.36 1.32
C GLU A 78 15.61 -9.91 1.71
N ASP A 79 15.00 -8.94 1.04
CA ASP A 79 15.11 -7.51 1.36
C ASP A 79 13.73 -6.84 1.29
N PRO A 80 12.83 -7.17 2.24
CA PRO A 80 11.51 -6.56 2.31
C PRO A 80 11.64 -5.10 2.73
N PHE A 81 12.63 -4.76 3.55
CA PHE A 81 12.80 -3.42 4.10
C PHE A 81 12.98 -2.34 3.02
N SER A 82 13.92 -2.54 2.08
CA SER A 82 14.18 -1.53 1.05
C SER A 82 13.02 -1.38 0.07
N PHE A 83 12.28 -2.46 -0.20
CA PHE A 83 11.07 -2.39 -1.01
C PHE A 83 9.98 -1.59 -0.29
N ILE A 84 9.70 -1.95 0.95
CA ILE A 84 8.63 -1.32 1.71
C ILE A 84 8.92 0.16 1.93
N LYS A 85 10.15 0.52 2.32
CA LYS A 85 10.54 1.94 2.47
C LYS A 85 10.36 2.76 1.19
N ARG A 86 10.65 2.18 0.02
CA ARG A 86 10.44 2.88 -1.27
C ARG A 86 8.97 3.15 -1.54
N VAL A 87 8.10 2.18 -1.26
CA VAL A 87 6.66 2.32 -1.42
C VAL A 87 6.10 3.37 -0.46
N GLU A 88 6.46 3.26 0.82
CA GLU A 88 6.08 4.20 1.88
C GLU A 88 6.50 5.63 1.53
N SER A 89 7.78 5.83 1.17
CA SER A 89 8.30 7.15 0.78
C SER A 89 7.56 7.74 -0.41
N SER A 90 7.16 6.93 -1.39
CA SER A 90 6.40 7.39 -2.56
C SER A 90 5.00 7.87 -2.17
N ILE A 91 4.31 7.14 -1.28
CA ILE A 91 2.97 7.51 -0.79
C ILE A 91 3.04 8.79 0.05
N LEU A 92 4.02 8.90 0.96
CA LEU A 92 4.20 10.09 1.80
C LEU A 92 4.61 11.33 0.99
N SER A 93 5.38 11.13 -0.10
CA SER A 93 5.70 12.19 -1.05
C SER A 93 4.44 12.70 -1.74
N ALA A 94 3.58 11.80 -2.25
CA ALA A 94 2.31 12.17 -2.86
C ALA A 94 1.39 12.92 -1.87
N PHE A 95 1.29 12.45 -0.63
CA PHE A 95 0.57 13.15 0.44
C PHE A 95 1.10 14.58 0.65
N SER A 96 2.43 14.73 0.78
CA SER A 96 3.07 16.03 1.00
C SER A 96 2.80 17.00 -0.15
N MET A 97 2.90 16.54 -1.41
CA MET A 97 2.59 17.35 -2.58
C MET A 97 1.15 17.87 -2.56
N LEU A 98 0.18 17.02 -2.21
CA LEU A 98 -1.22 17.43 -2.15
C LEU A 98 -1.51 18.39 -0.99
N ARG A 99 -0.92 18.11 0.19
CA ARG A 99 -1.05 18.96 1.38
C ARG A 99 -0.54 20.37 1.09
N PHE A 100 0.69 20.50 0.62
CA PHE A 100 1.29 21.80 0.35
C PHE A 100 0.75 22.47 -0.92
N GLY A 101 0.26 21.67 -1.88
CA GLY A 101 -0.53 22.16 -3.01
C GLY A 101 -1.94 22.64 -2.66
N LYS A 102 -2.36 22.52 -1.38
CA LYS A 102 -3.70 22.86 -0.87
C LYS A 102 -4.84 22.12 -1.58
N LEU A 103 -4.56 20.91 -2.08
CA LEU A 103 -5.54 20.05 -2.74
C LEU A 103 -6.31 19.17 -1.73
N LEU A 104 -5.81 19.04 -0.50
CA LEU A 104 -6.47 18.34 0.60
C LEU A 104 -7.30 19.31 1.44
N GLU A 105 -8.55 19.54 1.05
CA GLU A 105 -9.44 20.48 1.76
C GLU A 105 -9.82 20.03 3.18
N SER A 106 -9.77 18.72 3.47
CA SER A 106 -10.06 18.20 4.81
C SER A 106 -8.83 18.19 5.72
N TYR A 107 -7.64 18.52 5.25
CA TYR A 107 -6.47 18.53 6.11
C TYR A 107 -6.45 19.80 6.96
N ARG A 108 -6.35 19.63 8.28
CA ARG A 108 -6.25 20.70 9.27
C ARG A 108 -5.18 20.35 10.29
N LEU A 109 -4.52 21.37 10.85
CA LEU A 109 -3.44 21.17 11.82
C LEU A 109 -3.90 20.51 13.12
N GLU A 110 -5.19 20.57 13.47
CA GLU A 110 -5.73 19.80 14.60
C GLU A 110 -5.74 18.28 14.37
N TYR A 111 -5.67 17.84 13.11
CA TYR A 111 -5.61 16.42 12.77
C TYR A 111 -4.18 15.93 12.84
N ARG A 112 -3.88 15.28 13.96
CA ARG A 112 -2.59 14.67 14.23
C ARG A 112 -2.54 13.20 13.81
N VAL A 113 -3.66 12.62 13.40
CA VAL A 113 -3.74 11.25 12.92
C VAL A 113 -4.16 11.26 11.46
N ILE A 114 -3.33 10.66 10.62
CA ILE A 114 -3.52 10.61 9.17
C ILE A 114 -3.52 9.15 8.75
N HIS A 115 -4.62 8.70 8.18
CA HIS A 115 -4.77 7.35 7.64
C HIS A 115 -4.73 7.40 6.13
N ILE A 116 -3.72 6.78 5.53
CA ILE A 116 -3.47 6.76 4.09
C ILE A 116 -3.67 5.34 3.60
N LYS A 117 -4.76 5.10 2.88
CA LYS A 117 -5.05 3.80 2.28
C LYS A 117 -4.77 3.83 0.79
N THR A 118 -3.87 2.97 0.34
CA THR A 118 -3.56 2.77 -1.08
C THR A 118 -4.09 1.41 -1.52
N ASP A 119 -4.98 1.43 -2.50
CA ASP A 119 -5.48 0.25 -3.21
C ASP A 119 -4.91 0.23 -4.63
N ALA A 120 -4.10 -0.77 -4.94
CA ALA A 120 -3.46 -0.91 -6.23
C ALA A 120 -3.81 -2.25 -6.88
N PHE A 121 -4.35 -2.20 -8.10
CA PHE A 121 -4.68 -3.38 -8.89
C PHE A 121 -3.90 -3.38 -10.20
N THR A 122 -3.52 -4.56 -10.68
CA THR A 122 -2.90 -4.73 -12.00
C THR A 122 -3.35 -6.04 -12.64
N ASN A 123 -3.81 -5.96 -13.89
CA ASN A 123 -4.10 -7.11 -14.75
C ASN A 123 -3.26 -7.03 -16.03
N PRO A 124 -2.12 -7.74 -16.13
CA PRO A 124 -1.24 -7.71 -17.28
C PRO A 124 -1.89 -8.12 -18.61
N ASP A 125 -2.98 -8.90 -18.58
CA ASP A 125 -3.70 -9.34 -19.79
C ASP A 125 -4.52 -8.19 -20.40
N HIS A 126 -4.75 -7.10 -19.66
CA HIS A 126 -5.34 -5.89 -20.19
C HIS A 126 -4.27 -4.98 -20.83
N PRO A 127 -4.57 -4.32 -21.97
CA PRO A 127 -3.66 -3.37 -22.60
C PRO A 127 -3.56 -2.08 -21.78
N THR A 128 -2.42 -1.40 -21.92
CA THR A 128 -2.25 -0.04 -21.41
C THR A 128 -2.88 0.95 -22.39
N LYS A 129 -3.65 1.91 -21.88
CA LYS A 129 -4.19 3.03 -22.65
C LYS A 129 -3.08 4.06 -22.91
N ALA A 130 -3.07 4.66 -24.10
CA ALA A 130 -2.12 5.71 -24.46
C ALA A 130 -2.23 6.96 -23.56
N ASN A 131 -3.46 7.29 -23.15
CA ASN A 131 -3.76 8.41 -22.26
C ASN A 131 -4.28 7.87 -20.93
N PRO A 132 -3.43 7.78 -19.89
CA PRO A 132 -3.88 7.40 -18.57
C PRO A 132 -4.79 8.48 -17.96
N GLU A 133 -5.78 8.04 -17.20
CA GLU A 133 -6.71 8.91 -16.49
C GLU A 133 -6.19 9.12 -15.06
N MET A 134 -6.14 10.39 -14.64
CA MET A 134 -5.85 10.77 -13.26
C MET A 134 -6.97 11.68 -12.76
N LYS A 135 -7.54 11.35 -11.59
CA LYS A 135 -8.56 12.15 -10.92
C LYS A 135 -8.10 12.45 -9.51
N ILE A 136 -8.07 13.73 -9.18
CA ILE A 136 -7.77 14.21 -7.83
C ILE A 136 -9.11 14.66 -7.24
N GLY A 137 -9.55 13.97 -6.21
CA GLY A 137 -10.70 14.34 -5.39
C GLY A 137 -10.25 15.01 -4.10
N LYS A 138 -11.22 15.43 -3.28
CA LYS A 138 -11.00 16.13 -2.01
C LYS A 138 -9.97 15.44 -1.10
N ASN A 139 -10.12 14.13 -0.95
CA ASN A 139 -9.30 13.29 -0.06
C ASN A 139 -8.86 12.00 -0.78
N SER A 140 -8.73 12.04 -2.10
CA SER A 140 -8.29 10.86 -2.85
C SER A 140 -7.61 11.19 -4.16
N ILE A 141 -6.72 10.30 -4.60
CA ILE A 141 -6.16 10.29 -5.95
C ILE A 141 -6.53 8.95 -6.57
N ASN A 142 -7.03 8.98 -7.79
CA ASN A 142 -7.26 7.80 -8.60
C ASN A 142 -6.43 7.91 -9.88
N PHE A 143 -5.68 6.86 -10.18
CA PHE A 143 -4.96 6.69 -11.43
C PHE A 143 -5.42 5.41 -12.10
N TYR A 144 -5.71 5.48 -13.40
CA TYR A 144 -6.09 4.32 -14.19
C TYR A 144 -5.49 4.41 -15.59
N ASN A 145 -4.81 3.35 -16.03
CA ASN A 145 -4.20 3.31 -17.36
C ASN A 145 -4.71 2.14 -18.22
N GLY A 146 -5.90 1.59 -17.94
CA GLY A 146 -6.40 0.39 -18.64
C GLY A 146 -6.00 -0.91 -17.94
N ARG A 147 -4.69 -1.06 -17.68
CA ARG A 147 -4.06 -2.25 -17.11
C ARG A 147 -3.99 -2.22 -15.58
N SER A 148 -3.67 -1.06 -15.04
CA SER A 148 -3.42 -0.81 -13.63
C SER A 148 -4.33 0.28 -13.12
N TYR A 149 -4.73 0.12 -11.87
CA TYR A 149 -5.51 1.06 -11.09
C TYR A 149 -4.77 1.32 -9.79
N ILE A 150 -4.69 2.58 -9.37
CA ILE A 150 -4.17 2.97 -8.06
C ILE A 150 -5.12 4.01 -7.49
N GLN A 151 -5.63 3.74 -6.30
CA GLN A 151 -6.40 4.68 -5.51
C GLN A 151 -5.72 4.93 -4.18
N ILE A 152 -5.40 6.18 -3.90
CA ILE A 152 -4.93 6.63 -2.60
C ILE A 152 -6.07 7.41 -1.97
N THR A 153 -6.48 7.04 -0.75
CA THR A 153 -7.50 7.74 0.02
C THR A 153 -6.91 8.19 1.34
N PHE A 154 -7.26 9.40 1.76
CA PHE A 154 -6.78 10.03 2.98
C PHE A 154 -7.95 10.21 3.95
N TYR A 155 -7.75 9.79 5.20
CA TYR A 155 -8.65 10.07 6.30
C TYR A 155 -7.88 10.80 7.39
N PHE A 156 -8.55 11.71 8.08
CA PHE A 156 -7.96 12.57 9.08
C PHE A 156 -8.77 12.45 10.37
N ASP A 157 -8.08 12.26 11.50
CA ASP A 157 -8.71 12.25 12.82
C ASP A 157 -7.89 13.11 13.80
N VAL A 158 -8.57 13.59 14.83
CA VAL A 158 -7.95 14.25 15.97
C VAL A 158 -7.30 13.17 16.84
N PHE A 159 -6.13 13.48 17.40
CA PHE A 159 -5.45 12.54 18.31
C PHE A 159 -6.34 12.15 19.48
N LYS A 160 -6.36 10.85 19.77
CA LYS A 160 -6.96 10.22 20.94
C LYS A 160 -5.93 9.28 21.55
N PRO A 161 -5.85 9.14 22.89
CA PRO A 161 -4.88 8.25 23.54
C PRO A 161 -4.92 6.79 23.04
N SER A 162 -6.08 6.31 22.59
CA SER A 162 -6.23 4.98 21.96
C SER A 162 -5.34 4.77 20.74
N TYR A 163 -4.91 5.86 20.07
CA TYR A 163 -4.00 5.74 18.94
C TYR A 163 -2.60 5.29 19.34
N LEU A 164 -2.20 5.48 20.61
CA LEU A 164 -0.90 5.00 21.11
C LEU A 164 -0.80 3.47 21.09
N GLU A 165 -1.91 2.73 21.17
CA GLU A 165 -1.90 1.26 21.06
C GLU A 165 -1.42 0.78 19.68
N TYR A 166 -1.47 1.68 18.68
CA TYR A 166 -0.99 1.39 17.35
C TYR A 166 0.50 1.70 17.17
N PHE A 167 1.22 2.32 18.12
CA PHE A 167 2.64 2.73 17.98
C PHE A 167 3.53 2.19 19.10
#